data_AF-N9T3I1-F1
#
_entry.id   AF-N9T3I1-F1
#
_cell.length_a   1.000
_cell.length_b   1.000
_cell.length_c   1.000
_cell.angle_alpha   90.00
_cell.angle_beta   90.00
_cell.angle_gamma   90.00
#
_symmetry.space_group_name_H-M   'P 1'
#
loop_
_entity.id
_entity.type
_entity.pdbx_description
1 polymer ?
#
loop_
_entity_poly.entity_id
_entity_poly.type
_entity_poly.pdbx_seq_one_letter_code
_entity_poly.pdbx_strand_id
1 'polypeptide(L)'
;MRRFKSLHLAMLTLGSLCLNSAYASDTLHSLTDSEMSATTGQSLFTLQYLAPSDTGNSYNSTNGNIGFYKFGMEAELQLNANIKKLQLGCGGVNGANACDIDIDNVSLSGLGNSSTSNTDSDADRAARVGSSAILNNPFMQLAIKNPDSASTRQLVGVNFSAESIQGLLTFGEENSSTKNGINSLSGYMVTAATKGESNVNGFGTSLVSGEAARGTLNQSDGYDPITGKVCCLLFGAGTLDFETESYALNLRDKATGSNILKADLTLPEQVITGKRITSAALTANAKVRDIDLTGNIVAVAGGLITLDRELTGTLQNLNVDVAINENLGFFHKANLNGTAASLSVQSQKLQWPGNKSLAQTGWWLELSNPIDTGYIKTSQSVDIPKSTLNQTFGQVGSYLTDNPIFCGNNLASECLTGTTIASGNLNLINATRPQMTLTDLQLATQNFTPNCYGTLKFC
;
A
#
# COMPACT_ATOMS: atom_id res chain seq x y z
N MET A 1 96.49 -6.26 -21.30
CA MET A 1 95.06 -5.85 -21.26
C MET A 1 94.20 -6.88 -21.98
N ARG A 2 93.47 -7.76 -21.27
CA ARG A 2 92.30 -8.57 -21.75
C ARG A 2 92.00 -9.71 -20.76
N ARG A 3 91.46 -9.40 -19.57
CA ARG A 3 90.88 -10.42 -18.66
C ARG A 3 89.65 -9.97 -17.85
N PHE A 4 88.97 -8.90 -18.27
CA PHE A 4 87.77 -8.41 -17.57
C PHE A 4 86.46 -8.46 -18.38
N LYS A 5 86.44 -9.05 -19.60
CA LYS A 5 85.25 -9.05 -20.47
C LYS A 5 84.36 -10.31 -20.39
N SER A 6 84.79 -11.40 -19.75
CA SER A 6 84.01 -12.66 -19.72
C SER A 6 82.98 -12.70 -18.58
N LEU A 7 83.30 -12.11 -17.41
CA LEU A 7 82.46 -12.22 -16.21
C LEU A 7 81.17 -11.39 -16.29
N HIS A 8 81.19 -10.25 -17.00
CA HIS A 8 80.00 -9.40 -17.18
C HIS A 8 79.01 -9.99 -18.19
N LEU A 9 79.48 -10.79 -19.15
CA LEU A 9 78.63 -11.47 -20.11
C LEU A 9 77.97 -12.74 -19.51
N ALA A 10 78.66 -13.38 -18.55
CA ALA A 10 78.12 -14.51 -17.80
C ALA A 10 77.08 -14.10 -16.74
N MET A 11 77.18 -12.90 -16.13
CA MET A 11 76.15 -12.42 -15.20
C MET A 11 74.89 -11.88 -15.90
N LEU A 12 75.00 -11.35 -17.12
CA LEU A 12 73.85 -10.84 -17.88
C LEU A 12 72.97 -11.98 -18.45
N THR A 13 73.56 -13.15 -18.67
CA THR A 13 72.87 -14.35 -19.20
C THR A 13 72.25 -15.22 -18.10
N LEU A 14 72.70 -15.12 -16.84
CA LEU A 14 72.09 -15.81 -15.70
C LEU A 14 70.99 -15.00 -14.99
N GLY A 15 70.97 -13.67 -15.15
CA GLY A 15 69.95 -12.79 -14.55
C GLY A 15 68.61 -12.74 -15.31
N SER A 16 68.53 -13.32 -16.51
CA SER A 16 67.34 -13.31 -17.37
C SER A 16 66.45 -14.57 -17.23
N LEU A 17 66.84 -15.53 -16.37
CA LEU A 17 66.15 -16.83 -16.21
C LEU A 17 65.29 -16.97 -14.94
N CYS A 18 65.18 -15.93 -14.10
CA CYS A 18 64.41 -16.00 -12.85
C CYS A 18 63.42 -14.84 -12.67
N LEU A 19 62.95 -14.23 -13.75
CA LEU A 19 61.73 -13.43 -13.69
C LEU A 19 60.55 -14.40 -13.53
N ASN A 20 59.95 -14.40 -12.35
CA ASN A 20 58.62 -14.97 -12.14
C ASN A 20 57.62 -14.17 -12.98
N SER A 21 57.50 -14.52 -14.25
CA SER A 21 56.27 -14.30 -15.00
C SER A 21 55.21 -15.18 -14.36
N ALA A 22 54.35 -14.58 -13.54
CA ALA A 22 53.08 -15.16 -13.17
C ALA A 22 52.26 -15.28 -14.47
N TYR A 23 52.41 -16.42 -15.16
CA TYR A 23 51.51 -16.81 -16.23
C TYR A 23 50.16 -17.11 -15.59
N ALA A 24 49.18 -16.26 -15.85
CA ALA A 24 47.79 -16.67 -15.80
C ALA A 24 47.55 -17.60 -17.01
N SER A 25 47.92 -18.87 -16.86
CA SER A 25 47.65 -19.94 -17.83
C SER A 25 46.47 -20.75 -17.34
N ASP A 26 45.44 -20.83 -18.17
CA ASP A 26 44.52 -21.97 -18.33
C ASP A 26 43.67 -22.43 -17.15
N THR A 27 42.70 -21.62 -16.74
CA THR A 27 41.47 -22.16 -16.13
C THR A 27 40.26 -22.12 -17.06
N LEU A 28 40.43 -21.67 -18.30
CA LEU A 28 39.40 -21.72 -19.35
C LEU A 28 39.97 -22.44 -20.58
N HIS A 29 39.55 -23.69 -20.78
CA HIS A 29 39.88 -24.48 -21.97
C HIS A 29 38.83 -24.25 -23.05
N SER A 30 39.28 -23.97 -24.28
CA SER A 30 38.43 -23.96 -25.48
C SER A 30 38.09 -25.41 -25.83
N LEU A 31 36.81 -25.76 -25.79
CA LEU A 31 36.31 -27.06 -26.24
C LEU A 31 35.98 -27.01 -27.74
N THR A 32 36.31 -28.07 -28.47
CA THR A 32 35.88 -28.26 -29.86
C THR A 32 34.39 -28.64 -29.92
N ASP A 33 33.70 -28.43 -31.05
CA ASP A 33 32.26 -28.77 -31.19
C ASP A 33 31.94 -30.24 -30.89
N SER A 34 32.91 -31.14 -31.13
CA SER A 34 32.83 -32.57 -30.76
C SER A 34 32.86 -32.78 -29.25
N GLU A 35 33.73 -32.06 -28.54
CA GLU A 35 33.83 -32.12 -27.07
C GLU A 35 32.65 -31.39 -26.41
N MET A 36 32.14 -30.33 -27.04
CA MET A 36 30.94 -29.59 -26.63
C MET A 36 29.68 -30.45 -26.76
N SER A 37 29.57 -31.24 -27.84
CA SER A 37 28.48 -32.20 -28.03
C SER A 37 28.58 -33.44 -27.13
N ALA A 38 29.80 -33.86 -26.75
CA ALA A 38 30.00 -34.97 -25.81
C ALA A 38 29.74 -34.55 -24.35
N THR A 39 29.84 -33.25 -24.06
CA THR A 39 29.59 -32.62 -22.76
C THR A 39 28.21 -31.94 -22.73
N THR A 40 27.18 -32.55 -23.32
CA THR A 40 25.78 -32.13 -23.14
C THR A 40 25.28 -32.52 -21.76
N GLY A 41 25.79 -31.83 -20.74
CA GLY A 41 25.09 -31.65 -19.46
C GLY A 41 24.12 -30.48 -19.60
N GLN A 42 22.97 -30.53 -18.93
CA GLN A 42 22.17 -29.32 -18.75
C GLN A 42 23.07 -28.27 -18.09
N SER A 43 23.33 -27.16 -18.78
CA SER A 43 24.20 -26.12 -18.25
C SER A 43 23.48 -25.45 -17.10
N LEU A 44 23.92 -25.75 -15.87
CA LEU A 44 23.34 -25.18 -14.65
C LEU A 44 23.33 -23.65 -14.70
N PHE A 45 24.29 -23.02 -15.38
CA PHE A 45 24.35 -21.57 -15.54
C PHE A 45 24.15 -21.16 -17.00
N THR A 46 23.35 -20.12 -17.21
CA THR A 46 23.10 -19.52 -18.52
C THR A 46 23.51 -18.06 -18.52
N LEU A 47 24.13 -17.62 -19.61
CA LEU A 47 24.43 -16.21 -19.86
C LEU A 47 23.61 -15.74 -21.05
N GLN A 48 22.77 -14.74 -20.84
CA GLN A 48 21.99 -14.08 -21.88
C GLN A 48 22.38 -12.62 -21.95
N TYR A 49 22.53 -12.10 -23.16
CA TYR A 49 22.78 -10.68 -23.40
C TYR A 49 21.59 -10.09 -24.15
N LEU A 50 21.03 -9.01 -23.61
CA LEU A 50 20.00 -8.20 -24.22
C LEU A 50 20.65 -6.87 -24.63
N ALA A 51 20.90 -6.71 -25.93
CA ALA A 51 21.60 -5.56 -26.47
C ALA A 51 20.72 -4.30 -26.44
N PRO A 52 21.32 -3.09 -26.48
CA PRO A 52 20.56 -1.87 -26.72
C PRO A 52 19.78 -1.99 -28.04
N SER A 53 18.51 -1.60 -28.03
CA SER A 53 17.54 -1.66 -29.14
C SER A 53 16.94 -3.04 -29.43
N ASP A 54 17.34 -4.10 -28.72
CA ASP A 54 16.69 -5.40 -28.83
C ASP A 54 15.24 -5.34 -28.32
N THR A 55 14.39 -6.21 -28.86
CA THR A 55 13.01 -6.34 -28.39
C THR A 55 13.00 -6.76 -26.91
N GLY A 56 12.27 -6.01 -26.08
CA GLY A 56 12.24 -6.20 -24.63
C GLY A 56 13.26 -5.37 -23.85
N ASN A 57 14.17 -4.65 -24.54
CA ASN A 57 15.02 -3.64 -23.92
C ASN A 57 14.37 -2.25 -24.07
N SER A 58 14.15 -1.56 -22.95
CA SER A 58 13.67 -0.17 -22.97
C SER A 58 14.74 0.83 -23.43
N TYR A 59 16.00 0.41 -23.58
CA TYR A 59 17.13 1.24 -23.93
C TYR A 59 17.66 0.96 -25.34
N ASN A 60 18.12 2.02 -26.01
CA ASN A 60 18.71 2.10 -27.33
C ASN A 60 19.84 3.16 -27.34
N SER A 61 20.47 3.38 -28.49
CA SER A 61 21.61 4.32 -28.61
C SER A 61 21.29 5.77 -28.24
N THR A 62 20.02 6.18 -28.28
CA THR A 62 19.56 7.56 -28.05
C THR A 62 19.00 7.82 -26.66
N ASN A 63 18.56 6.79 -25.93
CA ASN A 63 17.89 6.94 -24.63
C ASN A 63 18.67 6.31 -23.45
N GLY A 64 19.98 6.13 -23.60
CA GLY A 64 20.88 5.73 -22.51
C GLY A 64 21.95 4.73 -22.91
N ASN A 65 21.73 4.01 -24.02
CA ASN A 65 22.63 2.98 -24.57
C ASN A 65 23.03 1.91 -23.54
N ILE A 66 22.04 1.22 -22.99
CA ILE A 66 22.24 0.22 -21.91
C ILE A 66 21.91 -1.17 -22.44
N GLY A 67 22.86 -2.10 -22.27
CA GLY A 67 22.65 -3.53 -22.48
C GLY A 67 22.57 -4.27 -21.14
N PHE A 68 21.89 -5.41 -21.11
CA PHE A 68 21.73 -6.23 -19.91
C PHE A 68 22.35 -7.60 -20.09
N TYR A 69 23.16 -8.01 -19.12
CA TYR A 69 23.70 -9.36 -19.04
C TYR A 69 22.98 -10.11 -17.93
N LYS A 70 22.17 -11.12 -18.27
CA LYS A 70 21.48 -12.00 -17.32
C LYS A 70 22.31 -13.27 -17.15
N PHE A 71 22.80 -13.48 -15.94
CA PHE A 71 23.39 -14.72 -15.47
C PHE A 71 22.33 -15.50 -14.70
N GLY A 72 21.70 -16.47 -15.37
CA GLY A 72 20.67 -17.34 -14.80
C GLY A 72 21.25 -18.64 -14.30
N MET A 73 20.56 -19.24 -13.33
CA MET A 73 20.80 -20.61 -12.90
C MET A 73 19.55 -21.44 -13.22
N GLU A 74 19.68 -22.52 -13.98
CA GLU A 74 18.58 -23.44 -14.28
C GLU A 74 18.39 -24.43 -13.12
N ALA A 75 17.82 -23.93 -12.01
CA ALA A 75 17.60 -24.72 -10.80
C ALA A 75 16.45 -24.18 -9.94
N GLU A 76 15.98 -25.05 -9.04
CA GLU A 76 15.13 -24.67 -7.91
C GLU A 76 16.02 -24.35 -6.70
N LEU A 77 16.01 -23.09 -6.24
CA LEU A 77 16.69 -22.69 -5.02
C LEU A 77 15.68 -22.59 -3.88
N GLN A 78 15.87 -23.42 -2.85
CA GLN A 78 15.06 -23.38 -1.63
C GLN A 78 15.76 -22.52 -0.57
N LEU A 79 15.06 -21.49 -0.08
CA LEU A 79 15.56 -20.55 0.92
C LEU A 79 14.57 -20.41 2.07
N ASN A 80 15.03 -20.68 3.29
CA ASN A 80 14.35 -20.31 4.52
C ASN A 80 15.29 -19.42 5.32
N ALA A 81 14.88 -18.19 5.59
CA ALA A 81 15.73 -17.19 6.21
C ALA A 81 14.94 -16.28 7.14
N ASN A 82 15.51 -15.98 8.30
CA ASN A 82 15.07 -14.91 9.17
C ASN A 82 16.21 -13.90 9.35
N ILE A 83 15.92 -12.63 9.12
CA ILE A 83 16.87 -11.52 9.13
C ILE A 83 16.36 -10.48 10.12
N LYS A 84 17.02 -10.37 11.28
CA LYS A 84 16.62 -9.43 12.35
C LYS A 84 16.53 -7.98 11.87
N LYS A 85 17.43 -7.57 10.99
CA LYS A 85 17.48 -6.21 10.45
C LYS A 85 17.97 -6.24 9.00
N LEU A 86 17.10 -5.86 8.06
CA LEU A 86 17.46 -5.70 6.65
C LEU A 86 17.64 -4.20 6.37
N GLN A 87 18.90 -3.78 6.26
CA GLN A 87 19.27 -2.39 6.04
C GLN A 87 20.13 -2.27 4.78
N LEU A 88 19.59 -1.62 3.76
CA LEU A 88 20.25 -1.44 2.46
C LEU A 88 20.30 0.05 2.11
N GLY A 89 21.48 0.50 1.67
CA GLY A 89 21.71 1.89 1.30
C GLY A 89 21.56 2.84 2.49
N CYS A 90 22.13 2.51 3.64
CA CYS A 90 22.10 3.42 4.80
C CYS A 90 23.29 4.37 4.78
N GLY A 91 23.07 5.65 5.13
CA GLY A 91 24.17 6.61 5.27
C GLY A 91 24.75 7.09 3.93
N GLY A 92 25.95 7.67 3.99
CA GLY A 92 26.66 8.15 2.80
C GLY A 92 25.84 9.15 1.97
N VAL A 93 25.65 8.85 0.69
CA VAL A 93 24.86 9.66 -0.25
C VAL A 93 23.38 9.79 0.15
N ASN A 94 22.91 8.94 1.06
CA ASN A 94 21.53 8.93 1.51
C ASN A 94 21.30 9.82 2.74
N GLY A 95 22.37 10.27 3.40
CA GLY A 95 22.31 11.10 4.61
C GLY A 95 22.32 10.28 5.90
N ALA A 96 22.58 10.93 7.03
CA ALA A 96 22.61 10.28 8.33
C ALA A 96 21.24 9.67 8.66
N ASN A 97 21.23 8.43 9.16
CA ASN A 97 20.02 7.69 9.56
C ASN A 97 18.97 7.48 8.44
N ALA A 98 19.36 7.63 7.18
CA ALA A 98 18.48 7.38 6.04
C ALA A 98 18.94 6.13 5.28
N CYS A 99 18.02 5.18 5.14
CA CYS A 99 18.21 3.93 4.41
C CYS A 99 17.24 3.87 3.22
N ASP A 100 17.69 3.33 2.09
CA ASP A 100 16.80 3.04 0.97
C ASP A 100 15.81 1.94 1.32
N ILE A 101 16.25 0.87 1.99
CA ILE A 101 15.38 -0.17 2.54
C ILE A 101 15.79 -0.38 4.00
N ASP A 102 14.84 -0.26 4.91
CA ASP A 102 15.00 -0.57 6.33
C ASP A 102 13.76 -1.34 6.80
N ILE A 103 13.95 -2.61 7.15
CA ILE A 103 12.89 -3.48 7.61
C ILE A 103 13.38 -4.28 8.82
N ASP A 104 12.55 -4.32 9.86
CA ASP A 104 12.80 -5.13 11.05
C ASP A 104 12.22 -6.54 10.90
N ASN A 105 12.91 -7.52 11.46
CA ASN A 105 12.42 -8.89 11.64
C ASN A 105 11.84 -9.51 10.34
N VAL A 106 12.61 -9.44 9.25
CA VAL A 106 12.21 -9.99 7.97
C VAL A 106 12.30 -11.51 8.02
N SER A 107 11.25 -12.22 7.59
CA SER A 107 11.31 -13.68 7.41
C SER A 107 10.88 -14.06 6.00
N LEU A 108 11.63 -14.93 5.35
CA LEU A 108 11.32 -15.54 4.07
C LEU A 108 11.23 -17.05 4.26
N SER A 109 10.08 -17.63 3.97
CA SER A 109 9.87 -19.08 4.05
C SER A 109 8.81 -19.54 3.05
N GLY A 110 8.50 -20.82 3.04
CA GLY A 110 7.34 -21.33 2.32
C GLY A 110 6.03 -20.83 2.97
N LEU A 111 4.90 -21.25 2.43
CA LEU A 111 3.58 -20.87 2.96
C LEU A 111 3.19 -21.64 4.24
N GLY A 112 3.95 -22.67 4.63
CA GLY A 112 3.52 -23.62 5.66
C GLY A 112 2.31 -24.45 5.21
N ASN A 113 1.32 -24.60 6.10
CA ASN A 113 0.14 -25.45 5.86
C ASN A 113 -0.81 -24.90 4.79
N SER A 114 -0.96 -23.58 4.69
CA SER A 114 -1.80 -22.93 3.67
C SER A 114 -1.44 -21.47 3.47
N SER A 115 -1.82 -20.89 2.32
CA SER A 115 -1.69 -19.44 2.05
C SER A 115 -2.47 -18.56 3.03
N THR A 116 -3.42 -19.15 3.78
CA THR A 116 -4.24 -18.51 4.81
C THR A 116 -3.84 -18.89 6.23
N SER A 117 -2.82 -19.74 6.44
CA SER A 117 -2.33 -20.10 7.77
C SER A 117 -1.66 -18.90 8.41
N ASN A 118 -2.46 -18.18 9.16
CA ASN A 118 -2.08 -17.00 9.92
C ASN A 118 -2.28 -17.21 11.43
N THR A 119 -2.47 -18.47 11.87
CA THR A 119 -2.63 -18.79 13.28
C THR A 119 -1.27 -19.04 13.92
N ASP A 120 -1.07 -18.57 15.15
CA ASP A 120 0.15 -18.83 15.93
C ASP A 120 0.06 -20.21 16.62
N SER A 121 -0.45 -21.23 15.91
CA SER A 121 -0.57 -22.59 16.42
C SER A 121 0.73 -23.37 16.22
N ASP A 122 0.99 -24.35 17.09
CA ASP A 122 2.17 -25.21 17.00
C ASP A 122 2.26 -25.94 15.63
N ALA A 123 1.11 -26.34 15.08
CA ALA A 123 1.03 -27.00 13.78
C ALA A 123 1.37 -26.05 12.61
N ASP A 124 0.87 -24.81 12.63
CA ASP A 124 1.19 -23.82 11.59
C ASP A 124 2.66 -23.38 11.66
N ARG A 125 3.20 -23.22 12.87
CA ARG A 125 4.62 -22.92 13.07
C ARG A 125 5.52 -24.02 12.54
N ALA A 126 5.26 -25.27 12.93
CA ALA A 126 6.04 -26.40 12.46
C ALA A 126 6.02 -26.50 10.94
N ALA A 127 4.87 -26.25 10.31
CA ALA A 127 4.76 -26.24 8.85
C ALA A 127 5.50 -25.06 8.21
N ARG A 128 5.39 -23.84 8.75
CA ARG A 128 6.08 -22.67 8.19
C ARG A 128 7.60 -22.83 8.28
N VAL A 129 8.11 -23.22 9.45
CA VAL A 129 9.56 -23.45 9.66
C VAL A 129 10.08 -24.61 8.83
N GLY A 130 9.28 -25.67 8.68
CA GLY A 130 9.62 -26.82 7.83
C GLY A 130 9.54 -26.55 6.33
N SER A 131 9.11 -25.35 5.90
CA SER A 131 8.91 -24.99 4.50
C SER A 131 9.86 -23.89 4.04
N SER A 132 10.50 -24.09 2.88
CA SER A 132 11.37 -23.08 2.27
C SER A 132 10.62 -22.32 1.17
N ALA A 133 10.98 -21.05 0.97
CA ALA A 133 10.61 -20.34 -0.24
C ALA A 133 11.35 -20.96 -1.42
N ILE A 134 10.65 -21.13 -2.54
CA ILE A 134 11.17 -21.71 -3.77
C ILE A 134 11.44 -20.58 -4.77
N LEU A 135 12.69 -20.43 -5.20
CA LEU A 135 13.09 -19.52 -6.25
C LEU A 135 13.41 -20.37 -7.49
N ASN A 136 12.51 -20.33 -8.48
CA ASN A 136 12.70 -21.04 -9.74
C ASN A 136 13.52 -20.19 -10.70
N ASN A 137 14.58 -20.78 -11.22
CA ASN A 137 15.51 -20.15 -12.15
C ASN A 137 16.01 -18.78 -11.68
N PRO A 138 16.68 -18.71 -10.51
CA PRO A 138 17.20 -17.46 -9.99
C PRO A 138 18.27 -16.89 -10.91
N PHE A 139 18.38 -15.57 -10.97
CA PHE A 139 19.33 -14.89 -11.83
C PHE A 139 19.85 -13.58 -11.25
N MET A 140 21.05 -13.21 -11.70
CA MET A 140 21.64 -11.89 -11.56
C MET A 140 21.58 -11.19 -12.91
N GLN A 141 21.26 -9.90 -12.94
CA GLN A 141 21.33 -9.06 -14.13
C GLN A 141 22.27 -7.89 -13.89
N LEU A 142 23.17 -7.65 -14.85
CA LEU A 142 24.07 -6.49 -14.87
C LEU A 142 23.60 -5.51 -15.94
N ALA A 143 23.43 -4.25 -15.58
CA ALA A 143 23.13 -3.18 -16.52
C ALA A 143 24.43 -2.47 -16.92
N ILE A 144 24.80 -2.55 -18.19
CA ILE A 144 26.03 -1.98 -18.72
C ILE A 144 25.69 -0.86 -19.70
N LYS A 145 26.09 0.37 -19.35
CA LYS A 145 26.03 1.52 -20.25
C LYS A 145 27.20 1.47 -21.25
N ASN A 146 26.91 1.81 -22.50
CA ASN A 146 27.82 1.74 -23.63
C ASN A 146 28.51 0.37 -23.76
N PRO A 147 27.73 -0.73 -23.87
CA PRO A 147 28.30 -2.08 -23.88
C PRO A 147 29.31 -2.28 -25.03
N ASP A 148 29.10 -1.62 -26.17
CA ASP A 148 29.95 -1.77 -27.36
C ASP A 148 31.21 -0.89 -27.36
N SER A 149 31.41 -0.03 -26.35
CA SER A 149 32.54 0.90 -26.28
C SER A 149 33.41 0.65 -25.04
N ALA A 150 34.56 0.01 -25.21
CA ALA A 150 35.46 -0.32 -24.11
C ALA A 150 35.92 0.90 -23.28
N SER A 151 36.06 2.08 -23.89
CA SER A 151 36.51 3.31 -23.21
C SER A 151 35.41 4.01 -22.42
N THR A 152 34.14 3.71 -22.68
CA THR A 152 33.00 4.37 -22.02
C THR A 152 32.03 3.37 -21.37
N ARG A 153 32.40 2.08 -21.35
CA ARG A 153 31.64 1.00 -20.73
C ARG A 153 31.57 1.20 -19.22
N GLN A 154 30.36 1.20 -18.68
CA GLN A 154 30.13 1.41 -17.26
C GLN A 154 29.04 0.48 -16.71
N LEU A 155 29.31 -0.20 -15.59
CA LEU A 155 28.28 -0.86 -14.81
C LEU A 155 27.42 0.19 -14.10
N VAL A 156 26.12 0.23 -14.42
CA VAL A 156 25.18 1.21 -13.87
C VAL A 156 24.14 0.61 -12.93
N GLY A 157 24.09 -0.72 -12.81
CA GLY A 157 23.28 -1.39 -11.81
C GLY A 157 23.44 -2.90 -11.79
N VAL A 158 22.96 -3.49 -10.70
CA VAL A 158 22.86 -4.94 -10.50
C VAL A 158 21.44 -5.26 -10.00
N ASN A 159 20.84 -6.33 -10.51
CA ASN A 159 19.52 -6.81 -10.11
C ASN A 159 19.60 -8.31 -9.77
N PHE A 160 18.91 -8.71 -8.71
CA PHE A 160 18.76 -10.09 -8.28
C PHE A 160 17.28 -10.44 -8.32
N SER A 161 16.94 -11.53 -9.00
CA SER A 161 15.55 -11.97 -9.14
C SER A 161 15.49 -13.46 -9.47
N ALA A 162 14.29 -13.95 -9.74
CA ALA A 162 14.01 -15.31 -10.19
C ALA A 162 12.83 -15.28 -11.15
N GLU A 163 12.72 -16.27 -12.04
CA GLU A 163 11.60 -16.33 -12.99
C GLU A 163 10.25 -16.48 -12.27
N SER A 164 10.25 -17.21 -11.16
CA SER A 164 9.13 -17.18 -10.22
C SER A 164 9.63 -17.43 -8.81
N ILE A 165 9.08 -16.71 -7.84
CA ILE A 165 9.24 -17.03 -6.42
C ILE A 165 7.95 -17.67 -5.91
N GLN A 166 8.05 -18.59 -4.96
CA GLN A 166 6.93 -19.11 -4.20
C GLN A 166 7.31 -19.08 -2.73
N GLY A 167 6.50 -18.45 -1.91
CA GLY A 167 6.83 -18.26 -0.50
C GLY A 167 6.13 -17.06 0.11
N LEU A 168 6.38 -16.89 1.40
CA LEU A 168 5.84 -15.82 2.21
C LEU A 168 6.98 -14.98 2.76
N LEU A 169 6.94 -13.68 2.43
CA LEU A 169 7.78 -12.68 3.06
C LEU A 169 6.99 -12.02 4.19
N THR A 170 7.51 -12.00 5.41
CA THR A 170 6.91 -11.28 6.54
C THR A 170 7.85 -10.24 7.11
N PHE A 171 7.27 -9.23 7.73
CA PHE A 171 7.94 -8.07 8.29
C PHE A 171 7.47 -7.87 9.73
N GLY A 172 8.39 -7.53 10.62
CA GLY A 172 8.06 -7.34 12.02
C GLY A 172 7.75 -8.63 12.78
N GLU A 173 7.23 -8.48 13.99
CA GLU A 173 7.01 -9.60 14.93
C GLU A 173 5.53 -10.00 15.04
N GLU A 174 4.65 -9.02 14.84
CA GLU A 174 3.21 -9.18 14.99
C GLU A 174 2.47 -8.02 14.34
N ASN A 175 1.21 -8.27 13.97
CA ASN A 175 0.27 -7.24 13.54
C ASN A 175 -0.50 -6.72 14.75
N SER A 176 0.08 -5.76 15.46
CA SER A 176 -0.51 -5.09 16.62
C SER A 176 -0.80 -3.61 16.33
N SER A 177 -1.26 -2.86 17.33
CA SER A 177 -1.43 -1.40 17.20
C SER A 177 -0.10 -0.64 17.13
N THR A 178 1.03 -1.33 17.30
CA THR A 178 2.37 -0.74 17.26
C THR A 178 3.05 -1.10 15.95
N LYS A 179 3.44 -0.09 15.18
CA LYS A 179 4.23 -0.28 13.96
C LYS A 179 5.54 -1.02 14.25
N ASN A 180 5.80 -2.11 13.54
CA ASN A 180 7.03 -2.90 13.71
C ASN A 180 7.53 -3.59 12.42
N GLY A 181 6.90 -3.32 11.27
CA GLY A 181 7.29 -3.87 9.97
C GLY A 181 8.35 -3.04 9.22
N ILE A 182 7.91 -2.39 8.13
CA ILE A 182 8.79 -1.64 7.22
C ILE A 182 9.00 -0.21 7.75
N ASN A 183 10.25 0.18 8.01
CA ASN A 183 10.60 1.53 8.45
C ASN A 183 10.82 2.49 7.29
N SER A 184 11.42 2.01 6.20
CA SER A 184 11.70 2.77 4.98
C SER A 184 11.72 1.83 3.78
N LEU A 185 11.05 2.21 2.70
CA LEU A 185 11.03 1.46 1.45
C LEU A 185 11.33 2.37 0.26
N SER A 186 12.37 2.05 -0.48
CA SER A 186 12.56 2.45 -1.87
C SER A 186 12.13 1.29 -2.73
N GLY A 187 11.01 1.42 -3.43
CA GLY A 187 10.45 0.27 -4.11
C GLY A 187 9.13 0.49 -4.83
N TYR A 188 8.60 -0.63 -5.28
CA TYR A 188 7.31 -0.77 -5.93
C TYR A 188 6.61 -2.02 -5.38
N MET A 189 5.40 -1.85 -4.89
CA MET A 189 4.52 -2.93 -4.45
C MET A 189 3.08 -2.61 -4.85
N VAL A 190 2.25 -3.63 -4.97
CA VAL A 190 0.84 -3.47 -5.30
C VAL A 190 0.02 -4.05 -4.16
N THR A 191 -1.04 -3.39 -3.71
CA THR A 191 -2.02 -3.95 -2.77
C THR A 191 -3.19 -4.52 -3.56
N ALA A 192 -3.62 -5.74 -3.26
CA ALA A 192 -4.81 -6.33 -3.87
C ALA A 192 -6.08 -5.56 -3.50
N ALA A 193 -7.09 -5.64 -4.37
CA ALA A 193 -8.41 -5.09 -4.05
C ALA A 193 -8.99 -5.80 -2.81
N THR A 194 -9.55 -5.02 -1.88
CA THR A 194 -10.08 -5.56 -0.62
C THR A 194 -11.32 -4.81 -0.14
N LYS A 195 -11.97 -5.39 0.87
CA LYS A 195 -13.11 -4.82 1.58
C LYS A 195 -12.77 -4.58 3.04
N GLY A 196 -13.58 -3.77 3.70
CA GLY A 196 -13.44 -3.52 5.13
C GLY A 196 -14.70 -3.02 5.80
N GLU A 197 -14.64 -2.84 7.11
CA GLU A 197 -15.64 -2.16 7.93
C GLU A 197 -14.93 -1.14 8.82
N SER A 198 -15.48 0.06 8.90
CA SER A 198 -15.04 1.09 9.84
C SER A 198 -16.14 1.42 10.82
N ASN A 199 -15.76 1.51 12.10
CA ASN A 199 -16.57 2.14 13.13
C ASN A 199 -16.27 3.64 13.11
N VAL A 200 -17.33 4.44 13.14
CA VAL A 200 -17.25 5.89 13.08
C VAL A 200 -18.05 6.47 14.24
N ASN A 201 -17.48 7.43 14.94
CA ASN A 201 -18.17 8.09 16.04
C ASN A 201 -19.31 8.95 15.49
N GLY A 202 -20.54 8.60 15.87
CA GLY A 202 -21.73 9.41 15.64
C GLY A 202 -21.92 10.48 16.71
N PHE A 203 -23.15 10.97 16.83
CA PHE A 203 -23.49 12.09 17.73
C PHE A 203 -24.75 11.78 18.54
N GLY A 204 -24.83 12.36 19.73
CA GLY A 204 -25.97 12.21 20.63
C GLY A 204 -25.96 10.95 21.50
N THR A 205 -27.07 10.72 22.19
CA THR A 205 -27.25 9.60 23.13
C THR A 205 -27.50 8.30 22.40
N SER A 206 -26.83 7.20 22.75
CA SER A 206 -27.13 5.89 22.16
C SER A 206 -28.48 5.34 22.66
N LEU A 207 -29.18 4.55 21.84
CA LEU A 207 -30.31 3.73 22.28
C LEU A 207 -29.87 2.35 22.78
N VAL A 208 -28.59 2.00 22.63
CA VAL A 208 -28.01 0.74 23.09
C VAL A 208 -27.61 0.88 24.56
N SER A 209 -28.12 -0.01 25.40
CA SER A 209 -27.82 -0.02 26.83
C SER A 209 -26.31 -0.18 27.09
N GLY A 210 -25.74 0.75 27.87
CA GLY A 210 -24.33 0.72 28.28
C GLY A 210 -23.39 1.50 27.36
N GLU A 211 -23.85 2.02 26.22
CA GLU A 211 -23.07 2.93 25.38
C GLU A 211 -23.11 4.35 25.96
N ALA A 212 -21.93 4.98 26.08
CA ALA A 212 -21.82 6.35 26.57
C ALA A 212 -22.47 7.33 25.59
N ALA A 213 -23.15 8.36 26.11
CA ALA A 213 -23.66 9.44 25.29
C ALA A 213 -22.49 10.20 24.63
N ARG A 214 -22.70 10.62 23.39
CA ARG A 214 -21.82 11.55 22.67
C ARG A 214 -22.51 12.91 22.62
N GLY A 215 -21.75 13.99 22.53
CA GLY A 215 -22.32 15.32 22.34
C GLY A 215 -23.24 15.34 21.11
N THR A 216 -24.29 16.14 21.15
CA THR A 216 -25.07 16.44 19.94
C THR A 216 -24.22 17.22 18.96
N LEU A 217 -24.52 17.09 17.68
CA LEU A 217 -23.91 17.89 16.63
C LEU A 217 -24.58 19.26 16.62
N ASN A 218 -23.93 20.28 17.15
CA ASN A 218 -24.54 21.61 17.31
C ASN A 218 -24.01 22.61 16.30
N GLN A 219 -24.89 23.38 15.65
CA GLN A 219 -24.46 24.43 14.70
C GLN A 219 -23.50 25.44 15.34
N SER A 220 -23.68 25.73 16.64
CA SER A 220 -22.81 26.61 17.44
C SER A 220 -21.35 26.17 17.49
N ASP A 221 -21.06 24.89 17.21
CA ASP A 221 -19.71 24.35 17.16
C ASP A 221 -19.00 24.71 15.84
N GLY A 222 -19.63 25.52 14.98
CA GLY A 222 -19.08 26.04 13.72
C GLY A 222 -19.33 25.12 12.53
N TYR A 223 -20.42 24.36 12.55
CA TYR A 223 -20.89 23.59 11.40
C TYR A 223 -21.80 24.44 10.51
N ASP A 224 -21.90 24.09 9.23
CA ASP A 224 -22.65 24.88 8.25
C ASP A 224 -24.17 24.80 8.49
N PRO A 225 -24.94 25.84 8.14
CA PRO A 225 -26.39 25.77 8.16
C PRO A 225 -26.90 24.70 7.18
N ILE A 226 -27.97 24.00 7.57
CA ILE A 226 -28.72 23.15 6.64
C ILE A 226 -29.74 24.04 5.94
N THR A 227 -29.71 24.03 4.61
CA THR A 227 -30.64 24.76 3.76
C THR A 227 -31.56 23.79 3.03
N GLY A 228 -32.63 24.27 2.41
CA GLY A 228 -33.50 23.44 1.61
C GLY A 228 -34.81 24.13 1.30
N LYS A 229 -35.79 23.37 0.83
CA LYS A 229 -37.14 23.86 0.60
C LYS A 229 -38.15 23.14 1.47
N VAL A 230 -39.17 23.88 1.89
CA VAL A 230 -40.40 23.36 2.48
C VAL A 230 -41.55 23.68 1.52
N CYS A 231 -42.51 22.77 1.38
CA CYS A 231 -43.65 22.97 0.48
C CYS A 231 -45.00 23.00 1.22
N CYS A 232 -46.03 23.41 0.47
CA CYS A 232 -47.45 23.39 0.87
C CYS A 232 -47.83 24.36 2.00
N LEU A 233 -47.04 25.43 2.17
CA LEU A 233 -47.25 26.42 3.25
C LEU A 233 -48.44 27.36 3.02
N LEU A 234 -48.92 27.56 1.79
CA LEU A 234 -50.06 28.45 1.50
C LEU A 234 -50.97 27.81 0.43
N PHE A 235 -52.18 27.40 0.81
CA PHE A 235 -53.20 26.80 -0.08
C PHE A 235 -52.71 25.65 -0.99
N GLY A 236 -51.76 24.84 -0.51
CA GLY A 236 -51.28 23.66 -1.24
C GLY A 236 -50.40 23.95 -2.46
N ALA A 237 -50.01 25.20 -2.72
CA ALA A 237 -49.18 25.56 -3.87
C ALA A 237 -48.02 26.49 -3.47
N GLY A 238 -46.78 26.01 -3.62
CA GLY A 238 -45.56 26.81 -3.44
C GLY A 238 -44.51 26.14 -2.54
N THR A 239 -43.27 26.59 -2.71
CA THR A 239 -42.12 26.22 -1.88
C THR A 239 -41.50 27.48 -1.27
N LEU A 240 -41.06 27.42 -0.02
CA LEU A 240 -40.19 28.44 0.56
C LEU A 240 -38.83 27.82 0.87
N ASP A 241 -37.78 28.60 0.62
CA ASP A 241 -36.45 28.26 1.07
C ASP A 241 -36.41 28.38 2.60
N PHE A 242 -35.69 27.47 3.25
CA PHE A 242 -35.37 27.56 4.67
C PHE A 242 -33.86 27.49 4.89
N GLU A 243 -33.42 28.07 6.00
CA GLU A 243 -32.06 27.96 6.52
C GLU A 243 -32.11 27.75 8.04
N THR A 244 -31.29 26.84 8.56
CA THR A 244 -31.20 26.63 10.02
C THR A 244 -30.39 27.73 10.69
N GLU A 245 -30.94 28.30 11.77
CA GLU A 245 -30.24 29.21 12.67
C GLU A 245 -29.54 28.46 13.82
N SER A 246 -30.11 27.33 14.24
CA SER A 246 -29.45 26.39 15.14
C SER A 246 -29.97 24.96 14.96
N TYR A 247 -29.18 23.99 15.37
CA TYR A 247 -29.60 22.59 15.49
C TYR A 247 -28.78 21.88 16.56
N ALA A 248 -29.33 20.82 17.13
CA ALA A 248 -28.68 19.89 18.04
C ALA A 248 -29.02 18.46 17.61
N LEU A 249 -28.24 17.93 16.67
CA LEU A 249 -28.57 16.68 15.97
C LEU A 249 -27.95 15.46 16.67
N ASN A 250 -28.69 14.36 16.66
CA ASN A 250 -28.24 13.02 16.97
C ASN A 250 -28.04 12.28 15.64
N LEU A 251 -26.90 11.63 15.49
CA LEU A 251 -26.56 10.79 14.34
C LEU A 251 -26.30 9.38 14.86
N ARG A 252 -27.25 8.48 14.61
CA ARG A 252 -27.20 7.09 15.09
C ARG A 252 -27.29 6.11 13.93
N ASP A 253 -26.73 4.93 14.09
CA ASP A 253 -26.94 3.83 13.15
C ASP A 253 -28.42 3.43 13.18
N LYS A 254 -29.09 3.47 12.03
CA LYS A 254 -30.54 3.26 11.95
C LYS A 254 -30.97 1.87 12.40
N ALA A 255 -30.14 0.87 12.11
CA ALA A 255 -30.48 -0.53 12.37
C ALA A 255 -30.34 -0.90 13.85
N THR A 256 -29.36 -0.33 14.54
CA THR A 256 -29.02 -0.68 15.92
C THR A 256 -29.42 0.37 16.96
N GLY A 257 -29.60 1.63 16.53
CA GLY A 257 -29.77 2.77 17.43
C GLY A 257 -28.48 3.18 18.14
N SER A 258 -27.34 2.59 17.78
CA SER A 258 -26.03 2.94 18.34
C SER A 258 -25.58 4.32 17.89
N ASN A 259 -24.88 5.05 18.75
CA ASN A 259 -24.17 6.27 18.36
C ASN A 259 -22.76 5.99 17.82
N ILE A 260 -22.45 4.72 17.53
CA ILE A 260 -21.33 4.28 16.71
C ILE A 260 -21.87 3.88 15.34
N LEU A 261 -21.56 4.68 14.33
CA LEU A 261 -21.93 4.44 12.95
C LEU A 261 -21.02 3.39 12.32
N LYS A 262 -21.52 2.73 11.28
CA LYS A 262 -20.76 1.75 10.51
C LYS A 262 -20.67 2.15 9.05
N ALA A 263 -19.49 1.95 8.46
CA ALA A 263 -19.27 2.14 7.04
C ALA A 263 -18.56 0.92 6.44
N ASP A 264 -19.06 0.47 5.29
CA ASP A 264 -18.45 -0.61 4.53
C ASP A 264 -17.44 -0.01 3.55
N LEU A 265 -16.17 -0.40 3.70
CA LEU A 265 -15.05 0.08 2.89
C LEU A 265 -14.82 -0.82 1.67
N THR A 266 -14.53 -0.20 0.52
CA THR A 266 -14.07 -0.88 -0.70
C THR A 266 -12.81 -0.21 -1.20
N LEU A 267 -11.72 -0.96 -1.29
CA LEU A 267 -10.42 -0.51 -1.77
C LEU A 267 -10.12 -1.21 -3.10
N PRO A 268 -9.87 -0.45 -4.18
CA PRO A 268 -9.36 -1.05 -5.41
C PRO A 268 -7.91 -1.51 -5.25
N GLU A 269 -7.42 -2.27 -6.23
CA GLU A 269 -5.99 -2.57 -6.37
C GLU A 269 -5.20 -1.26 -6.55
N GLN A 270 -4.11 -1.10 -5.80
CA GLN A 270 -3.37 0.17 -5.73
C GLN A 270 -1.86 -0.04 -5.71
N VAL A 271 -1.16 0.82 -6.45
CA VAL A 271 0.30 0.83 -6.51
C VAL A 271 0.85 1.69 -5.38
N ILE A 272 1.79 1.14 -4.62
CA ILE A 272 2.62 1.86 -3.66
C ILE A 272 4.03 1.90 -4.23
N THR A 273 4.51 3.09 -4.55
CA THR A 273 5.87 3.26 -5.06
C THR A 273 6.48 4.58 -4.62
N GLY A 274 7.80 4.59 -4.43
CA GLY A 274 8.53 5.78 -4.07
C GLY A 274 9.93 5.48 -3.59
N LYS A 275 10.67 6.53 -3.26
CA LYS A 275 12.02 6.45 -2.70
C LYS A 275 11.96 6.78 -1.21
N ARG A 276 12.38 5.85 -0.35
CA ARG A 276 12.36 5.97 1.12
C ARG A 276 11.00 6.40 1.66
N ILE A 277 9.94 5.85 1.10
CA ILE A 277 8.60 6.07 1.62
C ILE A 277 8.46 5.35 2.96
N THR A 278 7.73 5.96 3.87
CA THR A 278 7.42 5.43 5.20
C THR A 278 5.92 5.22 5.39
N SER A 279 5.12 5.66 4.42
CA SER A 279 3.69 5.44 4.37
C SER A 279 3.20 5.20 2.93
N ALA A 280 2.05 4.57 2.82
CA ALA A 280 1.30 4.34 1.60
C ALA A 280 0.07 5.24 1.58
N ALA A 281 -0.06 6.05 0.52
CA ALA A 281 -1.27 6.81 0.25
C ALA A 281 -2.24 5.92 -0.54
N LEU A 282 -3.27 5.42 0.14
CA LEU A 282 -4.32 4.58 -0.42
C LEU A 282 -5.64 5.36 -0.50
N THR A 283 -6.55 4.87 -1.32
CA THR A 283 -7.88 5.41 -1.55
C THR A 283 -8.91 4.32 -1.36
N ALA A 284 -10.06 4.68 -0.80
CA ALA A 284 -11.19 3.80 -0.58
C ALA A 284 -12.51 4.52 -0.80
N ASN A 285 -13.55 3.76 -1.10
CA ASN A 285 -14.93 4.19 -0.99
C ASN A 285 -15.52 3.64 0.31
N ALA A 286 -16.15 4.49 1.10
CA ALA A 286 -16.92 4.11 2.27
C ALA A 286 -18.41 4.30 1.99
N LYS A 287 -19.18 3.22 2.01
CA LYS A 287 -20.65 3.28 2.04
C LYS A 287 -21.08 3.30 3.49
N VAL A 288 -21.53 4.46 3.96
CA VAL A 288 -22.06 4.60 5.32
C VAL A 288 -23.43 3.95 5.38
N ARG A 289 -23.67 3.13 6.41
CA ARG A 289 -24.99 2.53 6.66
C ARG A 289 -26.00 3.62 7.02
N ASP A 290 -27.27 3.30 6.89
CA ASP A 290 -28.34 4.27 7.10
C ASP A 290 -28.23 4.94 8.47
N ILE A 291 -28.27 6.27 8.48
CA ILE A 291 -28.16 7.07 9.70
C ILE A 291 -29.55 7.57 10.09
N ASP A 292 -29.96 7.30 11.31
CA ASP A 292 -31.11 7.95 11.94
C ASP A 292 -30.73 9.39 12.33
N LEU A 293 -31.41 10.35 11.72
CA LEU A 293 -31.19 11.78 11.93
C LEU A 293 -32.32 12.32 12.80
N THR A 294 -32.01 12.69 14.03
CA THR A 294 -33.00 13.21 15.00
C THR A 294 -32.46 14.39 15.79
N GLY A 295 -33.34 15.15 16.44
CA GLY A 295 -32.97 16.23 17.36
C GLY A 295 -33.56 17.57 16.99
N ASN A 296 -33.43 18.55 17.88
CA ASN A 296 -34.06 19.86 17.70
C ASN A 296 -33.40 20.67 16.59
N ILE A 297 -34.21 21.32 15.76
CA ILE A 297 -33.77 22.29 14.76
C ILE A 297 -34.55 23.59 14.93
N VAL A 298 -33.87 24.71 14.76
CA VAL A 298 -34.45 26.04 14.60
C VAL A 298 -34.13 26.51 13.19
N ALA A 299 -35.13 26.64 12.34
CA ALA A 299 -34.98 27.09 10.95
C ALA A 299 -35.92 28.23 10.61
N VAL A 300 -35.49 29.14 9.75
CA VAL A 300 -36.32 30.24 9.24
C VAL A 300 -36.69 29.96 7.80
N ALA A 301 -37.99 29.79 7.54
CA ALA A 301 -38.55 29.63 6.19
C ALA A 301 -39.04 30.97 5.64
N GLY A 302 -38.61 31.31 4.42
CA GLY A 302 -39.00 32.53 3.71
C GLY A 302 -38.67 33.84 4.45
N GLY A 303 -37.73 33.82 5.39
CA GLY A 303 -37.33 34.97 6.20
C GLY A 303 -38.36 35.44 7.23
N LEU A 304 -39.49 34.73 7.40
CA LEU A 304 -40.63 35.18 8.20
C LEU A 304 -41.14 34.13 9.20
N ILE A 305 -40.89 32.84 8.94
CA ILE A 305 -41.47 31.74 9.70
C ILE A 305 -40.36 30.99 10.42
N THR A 306 -40.30 31.09 11.75
CA THR A 306 -39.39 30.30 12.58
C THR A 306 -40.01 28.95 12.93
N LEU A 307 -39.29 27.87 12.63
CA LEU A 307 -39.63 26.49 12.91
C LEU A 307 -38.65 25.95 13.97
N ASP A 308 -39.10 25.81 15.21
CA ASP A 308 -38.32 25.25 16.33
C ASP A 308 -38.91 23.89 16.73
N ARG A 309 -38.42 22.80 16.15
CA ARG A 309 -39.07 21.47 16.23
C ARG A 309 -38.06 20.34 16.23
N GLU A 310 -38.52 19.18 16.71
CA GLU A 310 -37.77 17.93 16.60
C GLU A 310 -37.75 17.43 15.15
N LEU A 311 -36.56 17.30 14.58
CA LEU A 311 -36.35 16.69 13.28
C LEU A 311 -36.40 15.16 13.42
N THR A 312 -37.01 14.50 12.44
CA THR A 312 -36.91 13.05 12.25
C THR A 312 -36.65 12.76 10.78
N GLY A 313 -35.67 11.90 10.51
CA GLY A 313 -35.32 11.51 9.15
C GLY A 313 -34.34 10.36 9.11
N THR A 314 -34.02 9.90 7.91
CA THR A 314 -33.01 8.86 7.71
C THR A 314 -32.14 9.22 6.52
N LEU A 315 -30.83 9.30 6.75
CA LEU A 315 -29.84 9.49 5.69
C LEU A 315 -29.49 8.13 5.09
N GLN A 316 -29.60 8.01 3.77
CA GLN A 316 -29.37 6.77 3.04
C GLN A 316 -28.38 6.99 1.90
N ASN A 317 -27.66 5.92 1.55
CA ASN A 317 -26.71 5.89 0.43
C ASN A 317 -25.64 6.99 0.49
N LEU A 318 -25.20 7.37 1.69
CA LEU A 318 -24.06 8.26 1.89
C LEU A 318 -22.77 7.53 1.51
N ASN A 319 -22.19 7.90 0.37
CA ASN A 319 -20.88 7.40 -0.06
C ASN A 319 -19.81 8.47 0.19
N VAL A 320 -18.75 8.10 0.90
CA VAL A 320 -17.62 8.97 1.26
C VAL A 320 -16.38 8.47 0.54
N ASP A 321 -15.61 9.36 -0.07
CA ASP A 321 -14.26 9.06 -0.55
C ASP A 321 -13.28 9.18 0.61
N VAL A 322 -12.48 8.14 0.78
CA VAL A 322 -11.57 8.02 1.91
C VAL A 322 -10.14 7.95 1.40
N ALA A 323 -9.33 8.94 1.78
CA ALA A 323 -7.88 8.88 1.65
C ALA A 323 -7.31 8.20 2.90
N ILE A 324 -6.52 7.15 2.74
CA ILE A 324 -5.89 6.43 3.84
C ILE A 324 -4.39 6.64 3.72
N ASN A 325 -3.77 7.24 4.74
CA ASN A 325 -2.32 7.32 4.84
C ASN A 325 -1.83 6.26 5.83
N GLU A 326 -1.37 5.13 5.30
CA GLU A 326 -1.01 3.95 6.08
C GLU A 326 0.50 3.90 6.32
N ASN A 327 0.96 3.92 7.57
CA ASN A 327 2.39 3.70 7.84
C ASN A 327 2.83 2.31 7.33
N LEU A 328 3.95 2.24 6.61
CA LEU A 328 4.46 0.96 6.09
C LEU A 328 4.84 -0.02 7.21
N GLY A 329 5.03 0.46 8.44
CA GLY A 329 5.27 -0.36 9.62
C GLY A 329 4.07 -1.22 10.06
N PHE A 330 2.89 -1.02 9.48
CA PHE A 330 1.71 -1.89 9.62
C PHE A 330 1.56 -2.92 8.48
N PHE A 331 2.47 -2.91 7.51
CA PHE A 331 2.58 -4.00 6.54
C PHE A 331 3.47 -5.08 7.11
N HIS A 332 2.94 -6.29 7.22
CA HIS A 332 3.59 -7.42 7.90
C HIS A 332 3.73 -8.66 7.03
N LYS A 333 3.08 -8.74 5.87
CA LYS A 333 3.30 -9.86 4.95
C LYS A 333 3.09 -9.50 3.48
N ALA A 334 3.82 -10.22 2.63
CA ALA A 334 3.68 -10.23 1.19
C ALA A 334 3.77 -11.68 0.69
N ASN A 335 2.73 -12.14 -0.02
CA ASN A 335 2.74 -13.43 -0.67
C ASN A 335 3.49 -13.31 -2.00
N LEU A 336 4.52 -14.14 -2.18
CA LEU A 336 5.38 -14.11 -3.36
C LEU A 336 4.97 -15.14 -4.42
N ASN A 337 3.93 -15.95 -4.22
CA ASN A 337 3.57 -17.04 -5.13
C ASN A 337 3.36 -16.59 -6.58
N GLY A 338 4.19 -17.14 -7.47
CA GLY A 338 4.14 -16.86 -8.90
C GLY A 338 4.55 -15.43 -9.25
N THR A 339 5.22 -14.72 -8.33
CA THR A 339 5.67 -13.34 -8.56
C THR A 339 7.09 -13.31 -9.09
N ALA A 340 7.34 -12.33 -9.98
CA ALA A 340 8.67 -11.77 -10.14
C ALA A 340 8.88 -10.77 -9.00
N ALA A 341 9.79 -11.09 -8.07
CA ALA A 341 10.32 -10.11 -7.13
C ALA A 341 11.75 -9.76 -7.54
N SER A 342 12.13 -8.50 -7.44
CA SER A 342 13.47 -8.05 -7.79
C SER A 342 14.05 -7.21 -6.66
N LEU A 343 15.30 -7.47 -6.30
CA LEU A 343 16.09 -6.57 -5.47
C LEU A 343 17.24 -6.04 -6.32
N SER A 344 17.25 -4.73 -6.54
CA SER A 344 18.24 -4.08 -7.40
C SER A 344 18.93 -2.91 -6.73
N VAL A 345 20.11 -2.56 -7.25
CA VAL A 345 20.83 -1.35 -6.92
C VAL A 345 21.36 -0.72 -8.21
N GLN A 346 21.12 0.58 -8.39
CA GLN A 346 21.52 1.30 -9.59
C GLN A 346 22.01 2.71 -9.28
N SER A 347 22.98 3.20 -10.08
CA SER A 347 23.55 4.54 -9.95
C SER A 347 22.70 5.62 -10.65
N GLN A 348 21.76 5.22 -11.51
CA GLN A 348 20.83 6.09 -12.23
C GLN A 348 19.44 5.44 -12.27
N LYS A 349 18.41 6.18 -12.65
CA LYS A 349 17.08 5.59 -12.87
C LYS A 349 17.17 4.52 -13.96
N LEU A 350 16.62 3.33 -13.69
CA LEU A 350 16.79 2.17 -14.56
C LEU A 350 15.49 1.34 -14.63
N GLN A 351 15.04 1.06 -15.86
CA GLN A 351 13.96 0.11 -16.13
C GLN A 351 14.61 -1.26 -16.34
N TRP A 352 14.53 -2.12 -15.33
CA TRP A 352 15.01 -3.49 -15.45
C TRP A 352 14.11 -4.32 -16.38
N PRO A 353 14.66 -5.16 -17.26
CA PRO A 353 13.86 -6.04 -18.11
C PRO A 353 12.98 -6.96 -17.27
N GLY A 354 11.66 -6.98 -17.53
CA GLY A 354 10.69 -7.79 -16.81
C GLY A 354 10.07 -7.13 -15.57
N ASN A 355 10.63 -6.01 -15.09
CA ASN A 355 10.04 -5.22 -14.02
C ASN A 355 8.92 -4.30 -14.55
N LYS A 356 7.93 -4.00 -13.70
CA LYS A 356 6.84 -3.03 -13.93
C LYS A 356 7.25 -1.60 -13.61
N SER A 357 8.24 -1.38 -12.74
CA SER A 357 8.57 -0.05 -12.23
C SER A 357 9.91 0.50 -12.73
N LEU A 358 9.99 1.82 -12.88
CA LEU A 358 11.25 2.52 -13.12
C LEU A 358 12.01 2.69 -11.80
N ALA A 359 12.99 1.81 -11.57
CA ALA A 359 13.79 1.80 -10.35
C ALA A 359 14.60 3.10 -10.19
N GLN A 360 14.53 3.73 -9.02
CA GLN A 360 15.24 4.99 -8.75
C GLN A 360 16.69 4.73 -8.29
N THR A 361 17.59 5.70 -8.40
CA THR A 361 18.99 5.57 -7.91
C THR A 361 19.03 5.13 -6.44
N GLY A 362 19.88 4.15 -6.12
CA GLY A 362 19.99 3.50 -4.81
C GLY A 362 19.49 2.06 -4.86
N TRP A 363 19.18 1.50 -3.69
CA TRP A 363 18.50 0.20 -3.60
C TRP A 363 17.02 0.33 -3.93
N TRP A 364 16.48 -0.69 -4.59
CA TRP A 364 15.09 -0.75 -5.02
C TRP A 364 14.53 -2.17 -4.90
N LEU A 365 13.45 -2.33 -4.14
CA LEU A 365 12.71 -3.58 -4.01
C LEU A 365 11.43 -3.52 -4.85
N GLU A 366 11.21 -4.50 -5.70
CA GLU A 366 10.01 -4.61 -6.51
C GLU A 366 9.26 -5.91 -6.22
N LEU A 367 7.99 -5.77 -5.85
CA LEU A 367 7.02 -6.84 -5.63
C LEU A 367 5.88 -6.63 -6.63
N SER A 368 5.95 -7.34 -7.76
CA SER A 368 5.06 -7.08 -8.91
C SER A 368 3.63 -7.59 -8.74
N ASN A 369 3.41 -8.60 -7.90
CA ASN A 369 2.08 -9.16 -7.65
C ASN A 369 1.36 -8.38 -6.54
N PRO A 370 0.03 -8.24 -6.64
CA PRO A 370 -0.79 -7.66 -5.59
C PRO A 370 -0.64 -8.44 -4.28
N ILE A 371 -0.33 -7.72 -3.21
CA ILE A 371 -0.24 -8.20 -1.84
C ILE A 371 -1.63 -8.12 -1.23
N ASP A 372 -2.12 -9.26 -0.76
CA ASP A 372 -3.37 -9.31 -0.03
C ASP A 372 -3.21 -8.61 1.33
N THR A 373 -3.78 -7.41 1.45
CA THR A 373 -3.88 -6.70 2.72
C THR A 373 -5.07 -7.17 3.55
N GLY A 374 -5.95 -7.99 2.96
CA GLY A 374 -7.22 -8.57 3.40
C GLY A 374 -8.19 -7.61 4.08
N TYR A 375 -9.06 -8.11 4.97
CA TYR A 375 -10.16 -7.35 5.55
C TYR A 375 -9.68 -6.19 6.43
N ILE A 376 -10.01 -4.97 6.04
CA ILE A 376 -9.68 -3.78 6.83
C ILE A 376 -10.77 -3.59 7.89
N LYS A 377 -10.41 -3.71 9.16
CA LYS A 377 -11.35 -3.39 10.24
C LYS A 377 -10.70 -2.36 11.15
N THR A 378 -11.32 -1.20 11.31
CA THR A 378 -10.78 -0.21 12.23
C THR A 378 -10.87 -0.76 13.65
N SER A 379 -9.72 -0.82 14.35
CA SER A 379 -9.65 -1.33 15.72
C SER A 379 -10.32 -0.38 16.73
N GLN A 380 -10.42 0.90 16.37
CA GLN A 380 -11.11 1.95 17.12
C GLN A 380 -12.09 2.70 16.22
N SER A 381 -13.06 3.37 16.85
CA SER A 381 -13.98 4.26 16.16
C SER A 381 -13.25 5.55 15.77
N VAL A 382 -13.45 6.01 14.54
CA VAL A 382 -12.82 7.24 14.03
C VAL A 382 -13.80 8.41 14.13
N ASP A 383 -13.32 9.60 14.49
CA ASP A 383 -14.13 10.81 14.48
C ASP A 383 -14.33 11.34 13.05
N ILE A 384 -15.51 11.87 12.76
CA ILE A 384 -15.82 12.47 11.46
C ILE A 384 -15.23 13.88 11.41
N PRO A 385 -14.35 14.21 10.45
CA PRO A 385 -13.86 15.57 10.30
C PRO A 385 -15.00 16.55 10.04
N LYS A 386 -14.92 17.74 10.65
CA LYS A 386 -15.92 18.81 10.46
C LYS A 386 -16.15 19.14 8.98
N SER A 387 -15.08 19.18 8.18
CA SER A 387 -15.17 19.40 6.73
C SER A 387 -16.02 18.35 6.03
N THR A 388 -15.94 17.09 6.44
CA THR A 388 -16.73 15.99 5.88
C THR A 388 -18.21 16.13 6.25
N LEU A 389 -18.51 16.55 7.49
CA LEU A 389 -19.88 16.84 7.94
C LEU A 389 -20.47 18.03 7.17
N ASN A 390 -19.73 19.13 7.03
CA ASN A 390 -20.18 20.30 6.27
C ASN A 390 -20.43 19.98 4.79
N GLN A 391 -19.56 19.20 4.15
CA GLN A 391 -19.80 18.70 2.79
C GLN A 391 -21.09 17.87 2.73
N THR A 392 -21.33 17.00 3.72
CA THR A 392 -22.56 16.21 3.82
C THR A 392 -23.79 17.10 4.00
N PHE A 393 -23.70 18.18 4.79
CA PHE A 393 -24.79 19.15 4.92
C PHE A 393 -25.10 19.89 3.62
N GLY A 394 -24.08 20.22 2.81
CA GLY A 394 -24.30 20.72 1.46
C GLY A 394 -25.05 19.73 0.56
N GLN A 395 -24.78 18.43 0.68
CA GLN A 395 -25.52 17.39 -0.04
C GLN A 395 -26.97 17.28 0.44
N VAL A 396 -27.18 17.26 1.76
CA VAL A 396 -28.50 17.23 2.37
C VAL A 396 -29.31 18.45 1.93
N GLY A 397 -28.70 19.63 1.92
CA GLY A 397 -29.39 20.84 1.51
C GLY A 397 -29.80 20.82 0.05
N SER A 398 -28.90 20.40 -0.85
CA SER A 398 -29.22 20.20 -2.27
C SER A 398 -30.37 19.19 -2.46
N TYR A 399 -30.35 18.07 -1.72
CA TYR A 399 -31.42 17.08 -1.76
C TYR A 399 -32.76 17.66 -1.31
N LEU A 400 -32.77 18.44 -0.23
CA LEU A 400 -33.98 19.08 0.33
C LEU A 400 -34.47 20.25 -0.52
N THR A 401 -33.61 20.85 -1.36
CA THR A 401 -34.04 21.80 -2.40
C THR A 401 -34.81 21.09 -3.51
N ASP A 402 -34.34 19.92 -3.96
CA ASP A 402 -34.96 19.15 -5.04
C ASP A 402 -36.16 18.32 -4.56
N ASN A 403 -36.18 17.95 -3.28
CA ASN A 403 -37.23 17.19 -2.62
C ASN A 403 -37.73 17.98 -1.40
N PRO A 404 -38.58 19.00 -1.60
CA PRO A 404 -39.04 19.86 -0.52
C PRO A 404 -39.72 19.08 0.60
N ILE A 405 -39.44 19.45 1.85
CA ILE A 405 -40.09 18.89 3.02
C ILE A 405 -41.57 19.26 2.99
N PHE A 406 -42.43 18.26 3.07
CA PHE A 406 -43.88 18.45 3.10
C PHE A 406 -44.33 18.89 4.48
N CYS A 407 -44.91 20.09 4.56
CA CYS A 407 -45.36 20.70 5.82
C CYS A 407 -46.88 20.64 6.03
N GLY A 408 -47.59 19.71 5.38
CA GLY A 408 -49.04 19.57 5.47
C GLY A 408 -49.81 20.32 4.37
N ASN A 409 -51.05 19.90 4.13
CA ASN A 409 -51.88 20.40 3.01
C ASN A 409 -52.47 21.81 3.20
N ASN A 410 -52.56 22.30 4.44
CA ASN A 410 -53.22 23.57 4.76
C ASN A 410 -52.33 24.45 5.64
N LEU A 411 -51.90 25.61 5.12
CA LEU A 411 -51.18 26.64 5.87
C LEU A 411 -49.98 26.10 6.68
N ALA A 412 -49.22 25.14 6.13
CA ALA A 412 -48.08 24.54 6.84
C ALA A 412 -48.44 23.88 8.19
N SER A 413 -49.68 23.42 8.38
CA SER A 413 -50.20 22.98 9.68
C SER A 413 -49.29 21.96 10.38
N GLU A 414 -48.64 21.05 9.65
CA GLU A 414 -47.80 20.02 10.26
C GLU A 414 -46.48 20.58 10.79
N CYS A 415 -45.83 21.49 10.06
CA CYS A 415 -44.60 22.13 10.52
C CYS A 415 -44.85 23.23 11.58
N LEU A 416 -45.99 23.93 11.50
CA LEU A 416 -46.34 25.01 12.43
C LEU A 416 -46.99 24.51 13.72
N THR A 417 -47.87 23.50 13.65
CA THR A 417 -48.64 23.02 14.82
C THR A 417 -48.22 21.64 15.31
N GLY A 418 -47.49 20.88 14.50
CA GLY A 418 -46.90 19.60 14.92
C GLY A 418 -45.70 19.79 15.84
N THR A 419 -45.31 18.71 16.53
CA THR A 419 -44.13 18.66 17.40
C THR A 419 -42.87 18.22 16.67
N THR A 420 -43.01 17.63 15.48
CA THR A 420 -41.91 17.06 14.69
C THR A 420 -41.95 17.52 13.24
N ILE A 421 -40.78 17.66 12.63
CA ILE A 421 -40.59 17.85 11.19
C ILE A 421 -40.00 16.56 10.62
N ALA A 422 -40.72 15.92 9.71
CA ALA A 422 -40.26 14.71 9.03
C ALA A 422 -39.51 15.09 7.75
N SER A 423 -38.18 14.99 7.73
CA SER A 423 -37.40 15.16 6.49
C SER A 423 -37.46 13.93 5.59
N GLY A 424 -37.98 12.81 6.09
CA GLY A 424 -38.15 11.56 5.35
C GLY A 424 -36.83 10.85 5.09
N ASN A 425 -36.77 10.13 3.97
CA ASN A 425 -35.57 9.42 3.55
C ASN A 425 -34.72 10.33 2.65
N LEU A 426 -33.60 10.78 3.17
CA LEU A 426 -32.61 11.60 2.49
C LEU A 426 -31.67 10.69 1.69
N ASN A 427 -32.01 10.41 0.43
CA ASN A 427 -31.26 9.50 -0.42
C ASN A 427 -30.16 10.22 -1.20
N LEU A 428 -28.90 10.04 -0.79
CA LEU A 428 -27.74 10.73 -1.34
C LEU A 428 -27.01 9.96 -2.46
N ILE A 429 -27.66 8.99 -3.11
CA ILE A 429 -27.04 8.12 -4.12
C ILE A 429 -26.34 8.86 -5.27
N ASN A 430 -26.88 10.03 -5.68
CA ASN A 430 -26.34 10.84 -6.77
C ASN A 430 -25.55 12.07 -6.29
N ALA A 431 -25.31 12.20 -4.99
CA ALA A 431 -24.66 13.37 -4.42
C ALA A 431 -23.12 13.30 -4.56
N THR A 432 -22.48 14.46 -4.72
CA THR A 432 -21.01 14.58 -4.80
C THR A 432 -20.35 14.13 -3.50
N ARG A 433 -19.56 13.05 -3.55
CA ARG A 433 -19.09 12.31 -2.37
C ARG A 433 -18.20 13.17 -1.44
N PRO A 434 -18.49 13.23 -0.12
CA PRO A 434 -17.64 13.92 0.83
C PRO A 434 -16.28 13.23 0.94
N GLN A 435 -15.27 13.98 1.34
CA GLN A 435 -13.91 13.48 1.51
C GLN A 435 -13.58 13.27 2.99
N MET A 436 -12.88 12.18 3.32
CA MET A 436 -12.40 11.88 4.66
C MET A 436 -10.96 11.35 4.58
N THR A 437 -10.15 11.66 5.59
CA THR A 437 -8.79 11.11 5.71
C THR A 437 -8.71 10.20 6.92
N LEU A 438 -8.16 8.99 6.73
CA LEU A 438 -7.81 8.04 7.77
C LEU A 438 -6.29 7.87 7.83
N THR A 439 -5.78 7.56 9.02
CA THR A 439 -4.34 7.35 9.25
C THR A 439 -4.13 6.10 10.10
N ASP A 440 -3.15 5.29 9.74
CA ASP A 440 -2.63 4.16 10.54
C ASP A 440 -3.72 3.17 10.99
N LEU A 441 -4.36 2.52 10.01
CA LEU A 441 -5.39 1.53 10.25
C LEU A 441 -4.78 0.15 10.39
N GLN A 442 -4.91 -0.46 11.58
CA GLN A 442 -4.52 -1.86 11.75
C GLN A 442 -5.29 -2.77 10.78
N LEU A 443 -4.56 -3.46 9.89
CA LEU A 443 -5.11 -4.32 8.86
C LEU A 443 -5.31 -5.73 9.43
N ALA A 444 -6.55 -6.20 9.60
CA ALA A 444 -6.85 -7.44 10.36
C ALA A 444 -6.19 -8.71 9.79
N THR A 445 -5.89 -8.68 8.50
CA THR A 445 -5.35 -9.79 7.71
C THR A 445 -3.85 -9.72 7.52
N GLN A 446 -3.17 -8.71 8.06
CA GLN A 446 -1.70 -8.68 8.14
C GLN A 446 -1.15 -9.65 9.20
N ASN A 447 -1.99 -10.37 9.93
CA ASN A 447 -1.56 -11.48 10.79
C ASN A 447 -0.81 -12.55 9.98
N PHE A 448 0.24 -13.10 10.59
CA PHE A 448 1.07 -14.17 10.05
C PHE A 448 1.54 -15.11 11.16
N THR A 449 1.72 -16.39 10.85
CA THR A 449 2.35 -17.38 11.74
C THR A 449 3.85 -17.13 11.79
N PRO A 450 4.51 -16.89 12.94
CA PRO A 450 5.96 -16.69 12.98
C PRO A 450 6.78 -17.84 12.38
N ASN A 451 7.89 -17.54 11.71
CA ASN A 451 8.80 -18.53 11.11
C ASN A 451 9.79 -19.10 12.12
N CYS A 452 9.29 -19.55 13.28
CA CYS A 452 10.12 -20.04 14.39
C CYS A 452 9.48 -21.24 15.10
N TYR A 453 10.32 -22.08 15.72
CA TYR A 453 9.84 -23.15 16.60
C TYR A 453 9.40 -22.59 17.97
N GLY A 454 8.48 -23.30 18.64
CA GLY A 454 8.01 -22.97 19.98
C GLY A 454 7.21 -21.67 20.03
N THR A 455 7.44 -20.84 21.04
CA THR A 455 6.67 -19.61 21.31
C THR A 455 7.35 -18.32 20.83
N LEU A 456 8.51 -18.42 20.17
CA LEU A 456 9.30 -17.26 19.73
C LEU A 456 8.63 -16.53 18.57
N LYS A 457 8.42 -15.22 18.69
CA LYS A 457 7.93 -14.38 17.58
C LYS A 457 8.97 -14.16 16.49
N PHE A 458 10.25 -14.23 16.85
CA PHE A 458 11.37 -14.15 15.92
C PHE A 458 12.55 -15.01 16.43
N CYS A 459 13.31 -15.52 15.47
CA CYS A 459 14.50 -16.36 15.53
C CYS A 459 15.22 -16.12 14.20
#